data_AF-A0A846NG60-F1
#
_entry.id   AF-A0A846NG60-F1
#
_cell.length_a   1.000
_cell.length_b   1.000
_cell.length_c   1.000
_cell.angle_alpha   90.00
_cell.angle_beta   90.00
_cell.angle_gamma   90.00
#
_symmetry.space_group_name_H-M   'P 1'
#
loop_
_entity.id
_entity.type
_entity.pdbx_description
1 polymer ?
#
loop_
_entity_poly.entity_id
_entity_poly.type
_entity_poly.pdbx_seq_one_letter_code
_entity_poly.pdbx_strand_id
1 'polypeptide(L)'
;SQRVPLASRWFAVITALIYQLPNARRYFTSPEAIKLPYRFSSEKFHEIVSVRRETKLFETSASFLTKNDGLDLMLIDGPLAFSNWWARKGEEGDRLSLISSVNFLLSMCADRGVAVAGVVKRATARYLIRYLGLQEKTFLPDAFVLLQTLKAGERTNIFSPKSALRSTMRAAPFMDLIDCHIYSFYMRTSSNPLLPPIRIDVPEFMLSHVDELAGYCYSTAVRDGIPLPIVKADEEVKVTKKFVNEVYSELIPRLESRFGPSLAAAIRGGLG
;
A
#
# COMPACT_ATOMS: atom_id res chain seq x y z
N SER A 1 17.84 -45.50 2.46
CA SER A 1 17.68 -44.18 3.10
C SER A 1 18.03 -43.12 2.09
N GLN A 2 17.06 -42.33 1.62
CA GLN A 2 17.22 -40.90 1.27
C GLN A 2 15.88 -40.33 0.81
N ARG A 3 15.18 -39.68 1.74
CA ARG A 3 14.15 -38.69 1.38
C ARG A 3 14.89 -37.42 0.98
N VAL A 4 14.74 -36.96 -0.26
CA VAL A 4 15.19 -35.61 -0.65
C VAL A 4 13.97 -34.79 -1.05
N PRO A 5 13.32 -34.06 -0.10
CA PRO A 5 12.23 -33.15 -0.43
C PRO A 5 12.77 -31.72 -0.50
N LEU A 6 13.40 -31.33 -1.61
CA LEU A 6 13.96 -29.98 -1.79
C LEU A 6 12.98 -28.94 -2.40
N ALA A 7 11.68 -29.21 -2.38
CA ALA A 7 10.65 -28.23 -2.79
C ALA A 7 9.37 -28.35 -1.95
N SER A 8 9.48 -28.01 -0.67
CA SER A 8 8.39 -28.19 0.32
C SER A 8 7.87 -26.88 0.91
N ARG A 9 8.15 -25.73 0.27
CA ARG A 9 7.90 -24.40 0.83
C ARG A 9 7.40 -23.39 -0.21
N TRP A 10 6.43 -22.58 0.22
CA TRP A 10 6.10 -21.32 -0.42
C TRP A 10 7.23 -20.31 -0.24
N PHE A 11 7.51 -19.53 -1.27
CA PHE A 11 8.59 -18.55 -1.29
C PHE A 11 8.16 -17.24 -1.93
N ALA A 12 8.48 -16.12 -1.27
CA ALA A 12 8.34 -14.78 -1.83
C ALA A 12 9.52 -13.90 -1.39
N VAL A 13 9.86 -12.92 -2.24
CA VAL A 13 10.76 -11.84 -1.89
C VAL A 13 9.98 -10.54 -1.98
N ILE A 14 9.99 -9.76 -0.91
CA ILE A 14 9.31 -8.46 -0.85
C ILE A 14 10.33 -7.34 -0.63
N THR A 15 10.04 -6.18 -1.21
CA THR A 15 10.83 -4.96 -1.04
C THR A 15 9.91 -3.76 -1.19
N ALA A 16 10.36 -2.60 -0.72
CA ALA A 16 9.71 -1.32 -0.91
C ALA A 16 10.73 -0.29 -1.41
N LEU A 17 10.24 0.68 -2.19
CA LEU A 17 11.04 1.71 -2.82
C LEU A 17 10.47 3.07 -2.44
N ILE A 18 11.38 4.00 -2.15
CA ILE A 18 11.08 5.44 -2.10
C ILE A 18 11.74 6.09 -3.30
N TYR A 19 10.98 6.96 -3.95
CA TYR A 19 11.46 7.80 -5.04
C TYR A 19 11.34 9.27 -4.62
N GLN A 20 12.47 9.93 -4.44
CA GLN A 20 12.55 11.31 -3.99
C GLN A 20 12.65 12.26 -5.18
N LEU A 21 11.76 13.25 -5.21
CA LEU A 21 11.81 14.40 -6.12
C LEU A 21 12.30 15.65 -5.35
N PRO A 22 12.90 16.64 -6.05
CA PRO A 22 13.18 16.68 -7.49
C PRO A 22 14.43 15.89 -7.91
N ASN A 23 15.25 15.42 -6.94
CA ASN A 23 16.58 14.86 -7.19
C ASN A 23 16.59 13.46 -7.86
N ALA A 24 15.42 12.88 -8.16
CA ALA A 24 15.26 11.56 -8.75
C ALA A 24 16.04 10.45 -8.01
N ARG A 25 16.13 10.56 -6.67
CA ARG A 25 16.88 9.61 -5.84
C ARG A 25 16.01 8.42 -5.48
N ARG A 26 16.61 7.23 -5.50
CA ARG A 26 15.98 5.97 -5.11
C ARG A 26 16.50 5.57 -3.74
N TYR A 27 15.62 5.11 -2.88
CA TYR A 27 15.99 4.50 -1.60
C TYR A 27 15.22 3.20 -1.42
N PHE A 28 15.92 2.17 -0.95
CA PHE A 28 15.35 0.88 -0.60
C PHE A 28 16.07 0.34 0.63
N THR A 29 15.36 -0.48 1.40
CA THR A 29 15.98 -1.30 2.45
C THR A 29 16.25 -2.71 1.92
N SER A 30 17.01 -3.50 2.69
CA SER A 30 17.25 -4.90 2.31
C SER A 30 15.94 -5.65 2.09
N PRO A 31 15.81 -6.42 0.99
CA PRO A 31 14.60 -7.19 0.72
C PRO A 31 14.38 -8.26 1.79
N GLU A 32 13.12 -8.58 2.06
CA GLU A 32 12.75 -9.67 2.97
C GLU A 32 12.42 -10.93 2.16
N ALA A 33 12.99 -12.06 2.57
CA ALA A 33 12.69 -13.37 2.01
C ALA A 33 11.70 -14.12 2.93
N ILE A 34 10.48 -14.34 2.44
CA ILE A 34 9.42 -15.07 3.15
C ILE A 34 9.45 -16.53 2.71
N LYS A 35 9.59 -17.44 3.67
CA LYS A 35 9.65 -18.90 3.46
C LYS A 35 8.65 -19.59 4.37
N LEU A 36 7.58 -20.15 3.83
CA LEU A 36 6.57 -20.88 4.61
C LEU A 36 6.44 -22.34 4.14
N PRO A 37 6.22 -23.31 5.03
CA PRO A 37 5.94 -24.70 4.64
C PRO A 37 4.61 -24.83 3.87
N TYR A 38 4.48 -25.83 2.99
CA TYR A 38 3.24 -26.11 2.25
C TYR A 38 2.04 -26.56 3.08
N ARG A 39 2.21 -26.73 4.40
CA ARG A 39 1.05 -26.86 5.30
C ARG A 39 0.16 -25.62 5.31
N PHE A 40 0.70 -24.46 4.90
CA PHE A 40 -0.09 -23.26 4.67
C PHE A 40 -0.78 -23.37 3.31
N SER A 41 -2.06 -22.98 3.24
CA SER A 41 -2.72 -22.83 1.95
C SER A 41 -2.07 -21.69 1.14
N SER A 42 -2.22 -21.76 -0.19
CA SER A 42 -1.77 -20.68 -1.09
C SER A 42 -2.39 -19.33 -0.70
N GLU A 43 -3.69 -19.33 -0.37
CA GLU A 43 -4.41 -18.14 0.11
C GLU A 43 -3.76 -17.55 1.37
N LYS A 44 -3.51 -18.38 2.38
CA LYS A 44 -2.88 -17.92 3.63
C LYS A 44 -1.46 -17.40 3.40
N PHE A 45 -0.70 -18.05 2.52
CA PHE A 45 0.62 -17.55 2.12
C PHE A 45 0.53 -16.16 1.47
N HIS A 46 -0.41 -15.95 0.54
CA HIS A 46 -0.63 -14.65 -0.08
C HIS A 46 -1.12 -13.58 0.91
N GLU A 47 -1.91 -13.93 1.91
CA GLU A 47 -2.29 -13.01 2.99
C GLU A 47 -1.09 -12.55 3.80
N ILE A 48 -0.22 -13.48 4.23
CA ILE A 48 1.00 -13.17 5.00
C ILE A 48 1.92 -12.28 4.17
N VAL A 49 2.18 -12.65 2.92
CA VAL A 49 2.99 -11.84 1.99
C VAL A 49 2.39 -10.44 1.81
N SER A 50 1.06 -10.33 1.70
CA SER A 50 0.38 -9.05 1.57
C SER A 50 0.58 -8.16 2.80
N VAL A 51 0.41 -8.69 4.02
CA VAL A 51 0.59 -7.89 5.24
C VAL A 51 2.04 -7.45 5.38
N ARG A 52 2.99 -8.37 5.22
CA ARG A 52 4.42 -8.05 5.33
C ARG A 52 4.90 -7.06 4.27
N ARG A 53 4.35 -7.13 3.05
CA ARG A 53 4.65 -6.13 2.01
C ARG A 53 4.20 -4.73 2.42
N GLU A 54 3.01 -4.59 3.00
CA GLU A 54 2.57 -3.30 3.54
C GLU A 54 3.47 -2.87 4.70
N THR A 55 3.82 -3.76 5.63
CA THR A 55 4.74 -3.44 6.73
C THR A 55 6.07 -2.89 6.20
N LYS A 56 6.64 -3.57 5.20
CA LYS A 56 7.91 -3.20 4.57
C LYS A 56 7.89 -1.81 3.93
N LEU A 57 6.71 -1.37 3.45
CA LEU A 57 6.51 -0.02 2.94
C LEU A 57 6.73 1.02 4.04
N PHE A 58 6.04 0.87 5.18
CA PHE A 58 6.16 1.77 6.33
C PHE A 58 7.55 1.74 6.97
N GLU A 59 8.16 0.56 7.12
CA GLU A 59 9.54 0.42 7.62
C GLU A 59 10.56 1.14 6.72
N THR A 60 10.41 1.01 5.40
CA THR A 60 11.32 1.65 4.45
C THR A 60 11.17 3.16 4.49
N SER A 61 9.93 3.66 4.60
CA SER A 61 9.61 5.08 4.81
C SER A 61 10.24 5.64 6.08
N ALA A 62 10.07 4.96 7.22
CA ALA A 62 10.65 5.40 8.48
C ALA A 62 12.19 5.38 8.42
N SER A 63 12.77 4.32 7.85
CA SER A 63 14.23 4.22 7.67
C SER A 63 14.82 5.34 6.81
N PHE A 64 14.08 5.78 5.78
CA PHE A 64 14.49 6.91 4.96
C PHE A 64 14.49 8.22 5.74
N LEU A 65 13.44 8.49 6.52
CA LEU A 65 13.37 9.66 7.39
C LEU A 65 14.48 9.69 8.43
N THR A 66 14.88 8.53 8.98
CA THR A 66 15.98 8.49 9.94
C THR A 66 17.32 8.93 9.33
N LYS A 67 17.52 8.69 8.03
CA LYS A 67 18.81 8.90 7.35
C LYS A 67 18.87 10.19 6.53
N ASN A 68 17.74 10.85 6.31
CA ASN A 68 17.64 12.01 5.44
C ASN A 68 16.79 13.08 6.12
N ASP A 69 17.31 14.30 6.13
CA ASP A 69 16.58 15.49 6.57
C ASP A 69 16.11 16.31 5.36
N GLY A 70 15.23 17.29 5.60
CA GLY A 70 14.73 18.18 4.56
C GLY A 70 13.71 17.54 3.61
N LEU A 71 12.91 16.59 4.11
CA LEU A 71 11.75 16.09 3.39
C LEU A 71 10.52 16.92 3.78
N ASP A 72 9.91 17.60 2.81
CA ASP A 72 8.71 18.39 3.09
C ASP A 72 7.44 17.53 3.11
N LEU A 73 7.33 16.57 2.18
CA LEU A 73 6.13 15.76 1.97
C LEU A 73 6.47 14.32 1.59
N MET A 74 5.81 13.37 2.26
CA MET A 74 5.82 11.95 1.95
C MET A 74 4.43 11.46 1.49
N LEU A 75 4.36 10.97 0.25
CA LEU A 75 3.16 10.32 -0.27
C LEU A 75 3.34 8.80 -0.26
N ILE A 76 2.46 8.09 0.43
CA ILE A 76 2.42 6.63 0.49
C ILE A 76 1.48 6.11 -0.59
N ASP A 77 1.94 5.19 -1.45
CA ASP A 77 1.07 4.52 -2.43
C ASP A 77 0.23 3.43 -1.76
N GLY A 78 -0.83 3.84 -1.08
CA GLY A 78 -1.65 2.96 -0.28
C GLY A 78 -2.46 3.72 0.78
N PRO A 79 -3.33 3.01 1.48
CA PRO A 79 -4.15 3.61 2.52
C PRO A 79 -3.35 3.88 3.80
N LEU A 80 -3.70 4.95 4.51
CA LEU A 80 -3.48 5.04 5.96
C LEU A 80 -4.74 4.58 6.72
N ALA A 81 -5.90 4.60 6.06
CA ALA A 81 -7.16 4.12 6.61
C ALA A 81 -7.41 2.64 6.24
N PHE A 82 -7.13 1.74 7.18
CA PHE A 82 -7.29 0.29 7.03
C PHE A 82 -8.72 -0.17 7.28
N SER A 83 -9.25 -1.02 6.39
CA SER A 83 -10.57 -1.63 6.56
C SER A 83 -10.54 -2.77 7.58
N ASN A 84 -11.71 -3.19 8.07
CA ASN A 84 -11.83 -4.32 8.99
C ASN A 84 -11.35 -5.66 8.40
N TRP A 85 -11.14 -5.74 7.08
CA TRP A 85 -10.57 -6.93 6.45
C TRP A 85 -9.14 -7.21 6.92
N TRP A 86 -8.36 -6.18 7.25
CA TRP A 86 -7.00 -6.34 7.76
C TRP A 86 -6.93 -7.07 9.10
N ALA A 87 -8.01 -7.04 9.88
CA ALA A 87 -8.07 -7.70 11.19
C ALA A 87 -7.99 -9.23 11.10
N ARG A 88 -8.29 -9.83 9.94
CA ARG A 88 -8.26 -11.29 9.73
C ARG A 88 -7.09 -11.76 8.87
N LYS A 89 -6.32 -10.83 8.31
CA LYS A 89 -5.21 -11.15 7.41
C LYS A 89 -3.95 -11.58 8.14
N GLY A 90 -3.20 -12.48 7.52
CA GLY A 90 -1.86 -12.88 7.98
C GLY A 90 -1.89 -13.50 9.38
N GLU A 91 -0.71 -13.66 9.98
CA GLU A 91 -0.62 -14.03 11.39
C GLU A 91 -0.79 -12.81 12.30
N GLU A 92 -1.10 -13.03 13.57
CA GLU A 92 -1.25 -11.94 14.55
C GLU A 92 0.02 -11.08 14.66
N GLY A 93 1.19 -11.73 14.72
CA GLY A 93 2.48 -11.02 14.72
C GLY A 93 2.71 -10.17 13.47
N ASP A 94 2.24 -10.61 12.29
CA ASP A 94 2.36 -9.81 11.06
C ASP A 94 1.48 -8.55 11.16
N ARG A 95 0.26 -8.67 11.71
CA ARG A 95 -0.65 -7.52 11.91
C ARG A 95 -0.11 -6.53 12.91
N LEU A 96 0.42 -6.98 14.05
CA LEU A 96 1.03 -6.11 15.06
C LEU A 96 2.28 -5.41 14.52
N SER A 97 3.07 -6.10 13.69
CA SER A 97 4.23 -5.50 13.01
C SER A 97 3.81 -4.39 12.04
N LEU A 98 2.72 -4.59 11.29
CA LEU A 98 2.15 -3.54 10.44
C LEU A 98 1.68 -2.32 11.26
N ILE A 99 0.91 -2.55 12.33
CA ILE A 99 0.39 -1.49 13.20
C ILE A 99 1.54 -0.67 13.80
N SER A 100 2.53 -1.35 14.39
CA SER A 100 3.70 -0.67 14.99
C SER A 100 4.50 0.12 13.96
N SER A 101 4.67 -0.40 12.73
CA SER A 101 5.36 0.32 11.66
C SER A 101 4.60 1.56 11.19
N VAL A 102 3.26 1.48 11.11
CA VAL A 102 2.41 2.64 10.78
C VAL A 102 2.53 3.70 11.87
N ASN A 103 2.33 3.33 13.15
CA ASN A 103 2.39 4.27 14.26
C ASN A 103 3.76 4.94 14.35
N PHE A 104 4.83 4.15 14.20
CA PHE A 104 6.20 4.67 14.21
C PHE A 104 6.46 5.66 13.07
N LEU A 105 6.01 5.37 11.84
CA LEU A 105 6.16 6.33 10.74
C LEU A 105 5.39 7.63 11.03
N LEU A 106 4.15 7.52 11.49
CA LEU A 106 3.29 8.68 11.73
C LEU A 106 3.82 9.56 12.87
N SER A 107 4.32 8.96 13.96
CA SER A 107 4.96 9.71 15.03
C SER A 107 6.23 10.41 14.53
N MET A 108 7.07 9.73 13.75
CA MET A 108 8.25 10.34 13.15
C MET A 108 7.92 11.53 12.25
N CYS A 109 6.87 11.42 11.42
CA CYS A 109 6.43 12.52 10.57
C CYS A 109 5.95 13.70 11.41
N ALA A 110 5.15 13.46 12.45
CA ALA A 110 4.67 14.50 13.36
C ALA A 110 5.83 15.21 14.08
N ASP A 111 6.75 14.45 14.67
CA ASP A 111 7.89 14.97 15.44
C ASP A 111 8.85 15.80 14.57
N ARG A 112 9.01 15.42 13.31
CA ARG A 112 9.91 16.09 12.35
C ARG A 112 9.23 17.17 11.52
N GLY A 113 7.92 17.39 11.69
CA GLY A 113 7.15 18.34 10.87
C GLY A 113 7.09 17.96 9.39
N VAL A 114 7.17 16.66 9.06
CA VAL A 114 7.09 16.16 7.69
C VAL A 114 5.62 15.90 7.34
N ALA A 115 5.15 16.52 6.25
CA ALA A 115 3.80 16.25 5.76
C ALA A 115 3.69 14.80 5.27
N VAL A 116 2.59 14.11 5.58
CA VAL A 116 2.39 12.72 5.15
C VAL A 116 0.94 12.45 4.74
N ALA A 117 0.76 11.69 3.66
CA ALA A 117 -0.55 11.27 3.20
C ALA A 117 -0.52 9.91 2.49
N GLY A 118 -1.58 9.12 2.68
CA GLY A 118 -1.84 7.92 1.89
C GLY A 118 -2.64 8.25 0.63
N VAL A 119 -2.18 7.78 -0.53
CA VAL A 119 -2.84 7.99 -1.83
C VAL A 119 -3.42 6.68 -2.32
N VAL A 120 -4.75 6.61 -2.47
CA VAL A 120 -5.46 5.41 -2.94
C VAL A 120 -6.09 5.69 -4.31
N LYS A 121 -5.40 5.19 -5.35
CA LYS A 121 -5.75 5.40 -6.77
C LYS A 121 -7.08 4.76 -7.18
N ARG A 122 -7.43 3.63 -6.57
CA ARG A 122 -8.59 2.79 -6.92
C ARG A 122 -9.39 2.46 -5.67
N ALA A 123 -9.98 3.49 -5.07
CA ALA A 123 -10.73 3.34 -3.84
C ALA A 123 -12.05 2.58 -4.09
N THR A 124 -12.09 1.31 -3.68
CA THR A 124 -13.31 0.47 -3.74
C THR A 124 -14.12 0.51 -2.44
N ALA A 125 -13.58 1.16 -1.40
CA ALA A 125 -14.25 1.29 -0.12
C ALA A 125 -15.53 2.14 -0.21
N ARG A 126 -16.46 1.88 0.71
CA ARG A 126 -17.72 2.62 0.88
C ARG A 126 -17.72 3.45 2.17
N TYR A 127 -16.58 4.06 2.49
CA TYR A 127 -16.42 4.79 3.75
C TYR A 127 -17.29 6.05 3.77
N LEU A 128 -17.29 6.86 2.71
CA LEU A 128 -18.08 8.09 2.67
C LEU A 128 -19.58 7.78 2.66
N ILE A 129 -20.03 6.82 1.85
CA ILE A 129 -21.43 6.39 1.83
C ILE A 129 -21.90 5.97 3.22
N ARG A 130 -21.08 5.18 3.95
CA ARG A 130 -21.41 4.75 5.32
C ARG A 130 -21.32 5.88 6.34
N TYR A 131 -20.37 6.80 6.17
CA TYR A 131 -20.23 7.99 7.01
C TYR A 131 -21.46 8.89 6.91
N LEU A 132 -22.02 9.03 5.71
CA LEU A 132 -23.22 9.80 5.44
C LEU A 132 -24.53 9.06 5.76
N GLY A 133 -24.49 7.80 6.21
CA GLY A 133 -25.68 7.00 6.48
C GLY A 133 -26.46 6.57 5.24
N LEU A 134 -25.80 6.53 4.07
CA LEU A 134 -26.42 6.24 2.77
C LEU A 134 -26.27 4.77 2.34
N GLN A 135 -25.88 3.87 3.25
CA GLN A 135 -25.57 2.48 2.92
C GLN A 135 -26.75 1.69 2.33
N GLU A 136 -27.99 2.07 2.68
CA GLU A 136 -29.22 1.47 2.16
C GLU A 136 -29.67 2.06 0.80
N LYS A 137 -29.07 3.18 0.38
CA LYS A 137 -29.47 3.89 -0.85
C LYS A 137 -28.71 3.44 -2.09
N THR A 138 -27.53 2.86 -1.92
CA THR A 138 -26.68 2.42 -3.02
C THR A 138 -25.67 1.39 -2.56
N PHE A 139 -25.40 0.38 -3.38
CA PHE A 139 -24.34 -0.61 -3.15
C PHE A 139 -23.01 -0.26 -3.84
N LEU A 140 -22.99 0.84 -4.59
CA LEU A 140 -21.84 1.25 -5.39
C LEU A 140 -20.67 1.74 -4.51
N PRO A 141 -19.41 1.59 -4.95
CA PRO A 141 -18.24 2.16 -4.28
C PRO A 141 -18.29 3.70 -4.22
N ASP A 142 -17.65 4.30 -3.19
CA ASP A 142 -17.59 5.76 -3.05
C ASP A 142 -17.04 6.42 -4.33
N ALA A 143 -15.93 5.89 -4.86
CA ALA A 143 -15.29 6.45 -6.04
C ALA A 143 -16.17 6.40 -7.29
N PHE A 144 -17.07 5.42 -7.39
CA PHE A 144 -18.00 5.33 -8.52
C PHE A 144 -19.13 6.35 -8.40
N VAL A 145 -19.68 6.54 -7.20
CA VAL A 145 -20.70 7.57 -6.96
C VAL A 145 -20.11 8.96 -7.21
N LEU A 146 -18.92 9.21 -6.65
CA LEU A 146 -18.24 10.50 -6.78
C LEU A 146 -17.73 10.80 -8.18
N LEU A 147 -17.50 9.76 -9.00
CA LEU A 147 -17.21 9.93 -10.44
C LEU A 147 -18.34 10.68 -11.16
N GLN A 148 -19.59 10.55 -10.69
CA GLN A 148 -20.76 11.21 -11.29
C GLN A 148 -21.03 12.60 -10.73
N THR A 149 -20.46 12.94 -9.56
CA THR A 149 -20.82 14.17 -8.83
C THR A 149 -19.67 15.17 -8.70
N LEU A 150 -18.41 14.72 -8.66
CA LEU A 150 -17.24 15.59 -8.56
C LEU A 150 -16.70 15.96 -9.93
N LYS A 151 -16.45 17.26 -10.13
CA LYS A 151 -15.71 17.79 -11.28
C LYS A 151 -14.20 17.83 -11.00
N ALA A 152 -13.40 17.92 -12.05
CA ALA A 152 -11.95 18.09 -11.90
C ALA A 152 -11.61 19.36 -11.10
N GLY A 153 -10.70 19.21 -10.14
CA GLY A 153 -10.33 20.24 -9.16
C GLY A 153 -11.19 20.22 -7.89
N GLU A 154 -12.31 19.50 -7.86
CA GLU A 154 -13.15 19.42 -6.68
C GLU A 154 -12.71 18.30 -5.74
N ARG A 155 -12.96 18.50 -4.44
CA ARG A 155 -12.81 17.50 -3.38
C ARG A 155 -14.04 17.44 -2.49
N THR A 156 -14.25 16.31 -1.84
CA THR A 156 -15.21 16.23 -0.74
C THR A 156 -14.69 16.97 0.49
N ASN A 157 -15.60 17.23 1.43
CA ASN A 157 -15.20 17.51 2.80
C ASN A 157 -14.45 16.32 3.41
N ILE A 158 -13.66 16.61 4.44
CA ILE A 158 -12.94 15.61 5.20
C ILE A 158 -13.95 14.81 6.04
N PHE A 159 -13.75 13.51 6.16
CA PHE A 159 -14.56 12.63 6.99
C PHE A 159 -13.70 11.58 7.70
N SER A 160 -14.28 10.87 8.67
CA SER A 160 -13.60 9.81 9.43
C SER A 160 -13.98 8.41 8.90
N PRO A 161 -13.05 7.69 8.23
CA PRO A 161 -13.25 6.27 7.90
C PRO A 161 -13.50 5.40 9.12
N LYS A 162 -12.91 5.73 10.27
CA LYS A 162 -13.10 5.00 11.53
C LYS A 162 -14.57 5.05 11.96
N SER A 163 -15.20 6.22 11.88
CA SER A 163 -16.64 6.37 12.15
C SER A 163 -17.50 5.55 11.18
N ALA A 164 -17.13 5.53 9.90
CA ALA A 164 -17.80 4.72 8.87
C ALA A 164 -17.66 3.20 9.08
N LEU A 165 -16.55 2.73 9.65
CA LEU A 165 -16.34 1.32 9.99
C LEU A 165 -17.18 0.92 11.21
N ARG A 166 -17.20 1.77 12.25
CA ARG A 166 -17.97 1.54 13.47
C ARG A 166 -19.48 1.52 13.23
N SER A 167 -19.99 2.30 12.27
CA SER A 167 -21.42 2.27 11.93
C SER A 167 -21.87 0.90 11.40
N THR A 168 -20.96 0.09 10.84
CA THR A 168 -21.29 -1.23 10.31
C THR A 168 -20.99 -2.38 11.27
N MET A 169 -19.86 -2.33 11.99
CA MET A 169 -19.37 -3.48 12.79
C MET A 169 -19.20 -3.17 14.28
N ARG A 170 -19.64 -1.99 14.76
CA ARG A 170 -19.44 -1.47 16.13
C ARG A 170 -17.98 -1.34 16.59
N ALA A 171 -17.02 -1.81 15.79
CA ALA A 171 -15.59 -1.74 16.04
C ALA A 171 -14.81 -1.48 14.74
N ALA A 172 -13.61 -0.94 14.88
CA ALA A 172 -12.66 -0.74 13.80
C ALA A 172 -11.29 -1.31 14.22
N PRO A 173 -11.17 -2.62 14.45
CA PRO A 173 -10.08 -3.25 15.21
C PRO A 173 -8.66 -2.85 14.79
N PHE A 174 -8.42 -2.62 13.50
CA PHE A 174 -7.12 -2.15 13.03
C PHE A 174 -6.93 -0.65 13.30
N MET A 175 -7.93 0.17 12.98
CA MET A 175 -7.94 1.63 13.17
C MET A 175 -8.07 2.05 14.64
N ASP A 176 -8.48 1.15 15.52
CA ASP A 176 -8.52 1.35 16.96
C ASP A 176 -7.13 1.24 17.59
N LEU A 177 -6.16 0.62 16.89
CA LEU A 177 -4.78 0.46 17.32
C LEU A 177 -3.80 1.42 16.65
N ILE A 178 -4.30 2.27 15.73
CA ILE A 178 -3.51 3.37 15.17
C ILE A 178 -3.59 4.56 16.12
N ASP A 179 -2.44 5.05 16.57
CA ASP A 179 -2.36 6.02 17.69
C ASP A 179 -2.95 7.39 17.33
N CYS A 180 -2.88 7.79 16.07
CA CYS A 180 -3.49 9.02 15.58
C CYS A 180 -4.77 8.74 14.79
N HIS A 181 -5.75 9.64 14.89
CA HIS A 181 -6.95 9.55 14.06
C HIS A 181 -6.60 9.79 12.59
N ILE A 182 -7.04 8.89 11.72
CA ILE A 182 -6.92 9.05 10.27
C ILE A 182 -8.25 9.55 9.70
N TYR A 183 -8.17 10.59 8.90
CA TYR A 183 -9.25 11.16 8.13
C TYR A 183 -9.03 10.91 6.65
N SER A 184 -10.10 11.02 5.86
CA SER A 184 -10.01 10.90 4.41
C SER A 184 -10.82 11.98 3.72
N PHE A 185 -10.44 12.28 2.50
CA PHE A 185 -11.27 12.97 1.52
C PHE A 185 -11.06 12.34 0.15
N TYR A 186 -12.04 12.52 -0.74
CA TYR A 186 -11.89 12.15 -2.15
C TYR A 186 -11.67 13.41 -2.97
N MET A 187 -10.81 13.35 -3.97
CA MET A 187 -10.58 14.46 -4.88
C MET A 187 -10.53 13.98 -6.33
N ARG A 188 -11.11 14.78 -7.22
CA ARG A 188 -11.09 14.51 -8.66
C ARG A 188 -9.98 15.34 -9.29
N THR A 189 -8.86 14.68 -9.53
CA THR A 189 -7.65 15.28 -10.11
C THR A 189 -7.63 15.26 -11.63
N SER A 190 -8.24 14.26 -12.25
CA SER A 190 -8.30 14.13 -13.71
C SER A 190 -9.54 14.78 -14.30
N SER A 191 -9.37 15.50 -15.41
CA SER A 191 -10.45 15.96 -16.29
C SER A 191 -11.06 14.85 -17.14
N ASN A 192 -10.42 13.68 -17.25
CA ASN A 192 -10.97 12.55 -17.97
C ASN A 192 -12.22 12.03 -17.23
N PRO A 193 -13.41 12.00 -17.87
CA PRO A 193 -14.66 11.61 -17.22
C PRO A 193 -14.73 10.13 -16.83
N LEU A 194 -13.82 9.28 -17.33
CA LEU A 194 -13.80 7.84 -17.04
C LEU A 194 -12.92 7.46 -15.83
N LEU A 195 -12.09 8.40 -15.35
CA LEU A 195 -11.12 8.10 -14.30
C LEU A 195 -11.68 8.47 -12.92
N PRO A 196 -11.88 7.50 -12.01
CA PRO A 196 -12.49 7.80 -10.72
C PRO A 196 -11.64 8.76 -9.87
N PRO A 197 -12.26 9.50 -8.93
CA PRO A 197 -11.54 10.27 -7.93
C PRO A 197 -10.57 9.40 -7.12
N ILE A 198 -9.43 9.97 -6.73
CA ILE A 198 -8.52 9.34 -5.78
C ILE A 198 -8.99 9.62 -4.35
N ARG A 199 -8.69 8.70 -3.43
CA ARG A 199 -8.86 8.95 -1.99
C ARG A 199 -7.52 9.33 -1.39
N ILE A 200 -7.52 10.38 -0.59
CA ILE A 200 -6.37 10.81 0.20
C ILE A 200 -6.69 10.54 1.66
N ASP A 201 -5.81 9.82 2.34
CA ASP A 201 -5.87 9.59 3.78
C ASP A 201 -4.83 10.47 4.47
N VAL A 202 -5.24 11.19 5.50
CA VAL A 202 -4.39 12.11 6.26
C VAL A 202 -4.51 11.85 7.76
N PRO A 203 -3.41 11.88 8.52
CA PRO A 203 -3.48 11.84 9.98
C PRO A 203 -4.00 13.16 10.55
N GLU A 204 -4.49 13.13 11.78
CA GLU A 204 -5.11 14.27 12.47
C GLU A 204 -4.21 15.52 12.52
N PHE A 205 -2.90 15.34 12.73
CA PHE A 205 -1.94 16.46 12.75
C PHE A 205 -1.77 17.16 11.40
N MET A 206 -2.28 16.58 10.30
CA MET A 206 -2.24 17.15 8.95
C MET A 206 -3.50 17.93 8.58
N LEU A 207 -4.52 17.99 9.44
CA LEU A 207 -5.81 18.60 9.09
C LEU A 207 -5.70 20.08 8.65
N SER A 208 -4.78 20.84 9.24
CA SER A 208 -4.54 22.24 8.85
C SER A 208 -3.86 22.41 7.48
N HIS A 209 -3.26 21.35 6.94
CA HIS A 209 -2.51 21.37 5.68
C HIS A 209 -3.25 20.65 4.54
N VAL A 210 -4.53 20.30 4.73
CA VAL A 210 -5.29 19.51 3.75
C VAL A 210 -5.45 20.24 2.41
N ASP A 211 -5.66 21.55 2.43
CA ASP A 211 -5.81 22.33 1.19
C ASP A 211 -4.49 22.44 0.42
N GLU A 212 -3.37 22.61 1.12
CA GLU A 212 -2.04 22.62 0.51
C GLU A 212 -1.71 21.26 -0.10
N LEU A 213 -1.97 20.17 0.64
CA LEU A 213 -1.79 18.80 0.16
C LEU A 213 -2.67 18.51 -1.07
N ALA A 214 -3.94 18.92 -1.05
CA ALA A 214 -4.85 18.77 -2.18
C ALA A 214 -4.36 19.58 -3.40
N GLY A 215 -3.92 20.82 -3.19
CA GLY A 215 -3.32 21.67 -4.22
C GLY A 215 -2.06 21.04 -4.82
N TYR A 216 -1.19 20.45 -4.00
CA TYR A 216 -0.02 19.71 -4.46
C TYR A 216 -0.42 18.47 -5.28
N CYS A 217 -1.35 17.66 -4.77
CA CYS A 217 -1.82 16.46 -5.46
C CYS A 217 -2.46 16.80 -6.81
N TYR A 218 -3.22 17.91 -6.88
CA TYR A 218 -3.84 18.38 -8.11
C TYR A 218 -2.83 18.92 -9.11
N SER A 219 -1.94 19.81 -8.68
CA SER A 219 -0.94 20.46 -9.56
C SER A 219 0.13 19.48 -10.08
N THR A 220 0.40 18.41 -9.34
CA THR A 220 1.35 17.36 -9.74
C THR A 220 0.68 16.14 -10.36
N ALA A 221 -0.65 16.14 -10.50
CA ALA A 221 -1.37 15.02 -11.10
C ALA A 221 -0.96 14.84 -12.57
N VAL A 222 -0.57 13.62 -12.93
CA VAL A 222 -0.19 13.25 -14.30
C VAL A 222 -0.96 12.03 -14.77
N ARG A 223 -1.11 11.89 -16.09
CA ARG A 223 -1.81 10.79 -16.77
C ARG A 223 -3.22 10.57 -16.23
N ASP A 224 -3.35 9.69 -15.26
CA ASP A 224 -4.61 9.19 -14.73
C ASP A 224 -5.11 9.99 -13.50
N GLY A 225 -4.65 11.23 -13.35
CA GLY A 225 -4.95 12.04 -12.17
C GLY A 225 -4.14 11.63 -10.93
N ILE A 226 -3.07 10.86 -11.09
CA ILE A 226 -2.26 10.41 -9.95
C ILE A 226 -1.08 11.37 -9.76
N PRO A 227 -0.76 11.80 -8.52
CA PRO A 227 0.40 12.65 -8.26
C PRO A 227 1.70 12.08 -8.85
N LEU A 228 2.50 12.92 -9.50
CA LEU A 228 3.75 12.55 -10.16
C LEU A 228 4.71 11.72 -9.28
N PRO A 229 4.94 12.04 -7.99
CA PRO A 229 5.82 11.23 -7.14
C PRO A 229 5.37 9.77 -7.05
N ILE A 230 4.06 9.54 -6.96
CA ILE A 230 3.47 8.20 -6.89
C ILE A 230 3.61 7.48 -8.25
N VAL A 231 3.38 8.17 -9.36
CA VAL A 231 3.57 7.58 -10.71
C VAL A 231 5.03 7.18 -10.93
N LYS A 232 5.99 7.99 -10.47
CA LYS A 232 7.41 7.68 -10.59
C LYS A 232 7.82 6.49 -9.75
N ALA A 233 7.35 6.41 -8.50
CA ALA A 233 7.57 5.22 -7.66
C ALA A 233 7.03 3.95 -8.33
N ASP A 234 5.81 3.99 -8.90
CA ASP A 234 5.21 2.86 -9.62
C ASP A 234 6.02 2.41 -10.84
N GLU A 235 6.50 3.36 -11.64
CA GLU A 235 7.31 3.09 -12.82
C GLU A 235 8.60 2.34 -12.43
N GLU A 236 9.28 2.82 -11.40
CA GLU A 236 10.54 2.27 -10.92
C GLU A 236 10.38 0.86 -10.30
N VAL A 237 9.30 0.64 -9.55
CA VAL A 237 8.97 -0.70 -9.01
C VAL A 237 8.69 -1.68 -10.14
N LYS A 238 7.98 -1.26 -11.21
CA LYS A 238 7.69 -2.11 -12.37
C LYS A 238 8.97 -2.48 -13.13
N VAL A 239 9.89 -1.54 -13.32
CA VAL A 239 11.20 -1.80 -13.94
C VAL A 239 11.99 -2.81 -13.11
N THR A 240 12.06 -2.59 -11.79
CA THR A 240 12.74 -3.50 -10.87
C THR A 240 12.15 -4.91 -10.91
N LYS A 241 10.81 -5.04 -10.94
CA LYS A 241 10.14 -6.34 -11.03
C LYS A 241 10.46 -7.08 -12.33
N LYS A 242 10.50 -6.37 -13.46
CA LYS A 242 10.88 -6.95 -14.76
C LYS A 242 12.31 -7.47 -14.73
N PHE A 243 13.25 -6.64 -14.27
CA PHE A 243 14.66 -7.02 -14.14
C PHE A 243 14.85 -8.24 -13.24
N VAL A 244 14.19 -8.27 -12.08
CA VAL A 244 14.24 -9.41 -11.16
C VAL A 244 13.73 -10.68 -11.83
N ASN A 245 12.59 -10.62 -12.54
CA ASN A 245 12.05 -11.77 -13.26
C ASN A 245 13.01 -12.27 -14.35
N GLU A 246 13.66 -11.37 -15.08
CA GLU A 246 14.66 -11.70 -16.10
C GLU A 246 15.87 -12.41 -15.47
N VAL A 247 16.43 -11.86 -14.38
CA VAL A 247 17.54 -12.47 -13.65
C VAL A 247 17.16 -13.85 -13.11
N TYR A 248 15.97 -14.01 -12.51
CA TYR A 248 15.50 -15.33 -12.08
C TYR A 248 15.36 -16.31 -13.26
N SER A 249 14.83 -15.85 -14.40
CA SER A 249 14.68 -16.68 -15.60
C SER A 249 16.01 -17.12 -16.21
N GLU A 250 17.10 -16.39 -15.97
CA GLU A 250 18.45 -16.74 -16.43
C GLU A 250 19.21 -17.60 -15.41
N LEU A 251 19.05 -17.31 -14.11
CA LEU A 251 19.72 -18.05 -13.03
C LEU A 251 19.14 -19.44 -12.82
N ILE A 252 17.82 -19.62 -12.96
CA ILE A 252 17.16 -20.92 -12.76
C ILE A 252 17.72 -21.97 -13.75
N PRO A 253 17.74 -21.75 -15.08
CA PRO A 253 18.32 -22.69 -16.04
C PRO A 253 19.82 -22.96 -15.82
N ARG A 254 20.58 -21.96 -15.38
CA ARG A 254 22.02 -22.13 -15.06
C ARG A 254 22.25 -22.96 -13.80
N LEU A 255 21.34 -22.88 -12.83
CA LEU A 255 21.35 -23.77 -11.67
C LEU A 255 20.90 -25.18 -12.06
N GLU A 256 19.95 -25.31 -12.98
CA GLU A 256 19.52 -26.61 -13.56
C GLU A 256 20.67 -27.31 -14.30
N SER A 257 21.47 -26.58 -15.09
CA SER A 257 22.61 -27.18 -15.82
C SER A 257 23.77 -27.60 -14.92
N ARG A 258 23.93 -26.93 -13.76
CA ARG A 258 25.03 -27.16 -12.82
C ARG A 258 24.72 -28.19 -11.73
N PHE A 259 23.43 -28.42 -11.43
CA PHE A 259 22.98 -29.33 -10.37
C PHE A 259 22.06 -30.47 -10.86
N GLY A 260 21.80 -30.55 -12.17
CA GLY A 260 21.00 -31.61 -12.78
C GLY A 260 19.48 -31.38 -12.69
N PRO A 261 18.68 -32.17 -13.44
CA PRO A 261 17.25 -31.93 -13.69
C PRO A 261 16.34 -32.01 -12.44
N SER A 262 16.86 -32.40 -11.27
CA SER A 262 16.06 -32.49 -10.04
C SER A 262 15.65 -31.14 -9.46
N LEU A 263 16.36 -30.04 -9.79
CA LEU A 263 15.98 -28.69 -9.37
C LEU A 263 14.92 -28.05 -10.29
N ALA A 264 14.94 -28.41 -11.57
CA ALA A 264 14.08 -27.86 -12.62
C ALA A 264 12.60 -28.22 -12.44
N ALA A 265 12.36 -29.49 -12.11
CA ALA A 265 11.02 -30.02 -11.90
C ALA A 265 10.35 -29.44 -10.64
N ALA A 266 11.15 -29.05 -9.64
CA ALA A 266 10.69 -28.45 -8.40
C ALA A 266 10.13 -27.03 -8.55
N ILE A 267 10.57 -26.29 -9.58
CA ILE A 267 10.17 -24.90 -9.82
C ILE A 267 9.03 -24.81 -10.85
N ARG A 268 8.93 -25.76 -11.79
CA ARG A 268 7.94 -25.76 -12.88
C ARG A 268 6.55 -26.34 -12.53
N GLY A 269 6.35 -26.94 -11.36
CA GLY A 269 5.09 -27.58 -10.95
C GLY A 269 3.92 -26.63 -10.60
N GLY A 270 3.94 -25.38 -11.06
CA GLY A 270 2.94 -24.35 -10.71
C GLY A 270 2.26 -23.67 -11.91
N LEU A 271 2.31 -24.26 -13.10
CA LEU A 271 1.52 -23.84 -14.26
C LEU A 271 0.63 -25.01 -14.69
N GLY A 272 -0.48 -25.16 -13.98
CA GLY A 272 -1.58 -26.09 -14.24
C GLY A 272 -2.80 -25.63 -13.46
#